data_AF-A0A7S3XHQ2-F1
#
_entry.id   AF-A0A7S3XHQ2-F1
#
_cell.length_a   1.000
_cell.length_b   1.000
_cell.length_c   1.000
_cell.angle_alpha   90.00
_cell.angle_beta   90.00
_cell.angle_gamma   90.00
#
_symmetry.space_group_name_H-M   'P 1'
#
loop_
_entity.id
_entity.type
_entity.pdbx_description
1 polymer ?
#
loop_
_entity_poly.entity_id
_entity_poly.type
_entity_poly.pdbx_seq_one_letter_code
_entity_poly.pdbx_strand_id
1 'polypeptide(L)'
;LKISHRRKPQVEAAFLAAERRTEGGKLTLVHMPLLIRQLDELWSLDGAFESKMPDTYDDILPPGHETEAITFEAFWEWFEAYVDRHEVLRREDFERGAKLREQEAHIKKQRETEEVERRARQLERASQKESAMRDFESTRKDILDNPTWQRVLKDGAILTGGVEEDEGSIPVQGNHIPPLRKLFELYNLLAPGTTSNSWDDTLLACWQEWAEAREIDDYKTGIAREGLEMLTDLGQFKAHLASVQRGAGGKFAVCVIMDNSQDDEERFELECVDDDGVPICFNVTKVMAEEITQALLAGQQGV
;
A
#
# COMPACT_ATOMS: atom_id res chain seq x y z
N LEU A 1 -27.58 -41.53 4.16
CA LEU A 1 -27.19 -40.86 5.43
C LEU A 1 -27.56 -39.40 5.28
N LYS A 2 -28.64 -38.98 5.93
CA LYS A 2 -29.16 -37.61 5.88
C LYS A 2 -28.07 -36.62 6.32
N ILE A 3 -28.04 -35.44 5.71
CA ILE A 3 -27.04 -34.39 5.99
C ILE A 3 -27.08 -34.02 7.49
N SER A 4 -28.26 -34.07 8.11
CA SER A 4 -28.48 -33.91 9.56
C SER A 4 -27.55 -34.80 10.40
N HIS A 5 -27.59 -36.13 10.23
CA HIS A 5 -26.83 -37.06 11.05
C HIS A 5 -25.31 -36.85 11.01
N ARG A 6 -24.75 -36.45 9.86
CA ARG A 6 -23.30 -36.19 9.74
C ARG A 6 -22.86 -34.91 10.48
N ARG A 7 -23.81 -33.99 10.72
CA ARG A 7 -23.58 -32.68 11.33
C ARG A 7 -23.90 -32.65 12.83
N LYS A 8 -24.51 -33.70 13.39
CA LYS A 8 -24.84 -33.79 14.82
C LYS A 8 -23.71 -33.33 15.75
N PRO A 9 -22.43 -33.73 15.57
CA PRO A 9 -21.35 -33.28 16.44
C PRO A 9 -21.08 -31.77 16.37
N GLN A 10 -21.29 -31.15 15.20
CA GLN A 10 -21.12 -29.70 15.03
C GLN A 10 -22.27 -28.94 15.67
N VAL A 11 -23.49 -29.47 15.54
CA VAL A 11 -24.68 -28.92 16.17
C VAL A 11 -24.59 -29.02 17.70
N GLU A 12 -24.13 -30.15 18.21
CA GLU A 12 -23.86 -30.37 19.64
C GLU A 12 -22.80 -29.41 20.17
N ALA A 13 -21.68 -29.24 19.45
CA ALA A 13 -20.63 -28.30 19.83
C ALA A 13 -21.14 -26.85 19.86
N ALA A 14 -21.94 -26.44 18.87
CA ALA A 14 -22.57 -25.12 18.84
C ALA A 14 -23.58 -24.94 19.98
N PHE A 15 -24.38 -25.97 20.26
CA PHE A 15 -25.34 -25.98 21.37
C PHE A 15 -24.63 -25.77 22.71
N LEU A 16 -23.58 -26.55 23.00
CA LEU A 16 -22.79 -26.42 24.22
C LEU A 16 -22.06 -25.08 24.30
N ALA A 17 -21.60 -24.53 23.16
CA ALA A 17 -20.99 -23.21 23.12
C ALA A 17 -22.00 -22.10 23.43
N ALA A 18 -23.22 -22.20 22.90
CA ALA A 18 -24.31 -21.28 23.18
C ALA A 18 -24.74 -21.36 24.66
N GLU A 19 -24.87 -22.57 25.21
CA GLU A 19 -25.18 -22.79 26.63
C GLU A 19 -24.17 -22.09 27.55
N ARG A 20 -22.86 -22.21 27.27
CA ARG A 20 -21.81 -21.52 28.03
C ARG A 20 -21.89 -20.00 27.98
N ARG A 21 -22.51 -19.43 26.94
CA ARG A 21 -22.68 -17.97 26.77
C ARG A 21 -23.92 -17.44 27.47
N THR A 22 -24.86 -18.30 27.85
CA THR A 22 -26.07 -17.90 28.59
C THR A 22 -25.78 -17.69 30.07
N GLU A 23 -26.34 -16.63 30.65
CA GLU A 23 -26.32 -16.42 32.09
C GLU A 23 -27.13 -17.53 32.78
N GLY A 24 -26.44 -18.40 33.52
CA GLY A 24 -27.05 -19.57 34.17
C GLY A 24 -26.79 -20.91 33.47
N GLY A 25 -26.06 -20.92 32.34
CA GLY A 25 -25.60 -22.14 31.69
C GLY A 25 -26.73 -23.04 31.21
N LYS A 26 -27.83 -22.44 30.75
CA LYS A 26 -29.04 -23.13 30.32
C LYS A 26 -29.62 -22.44 29.10
N LEU A 27 -29.83 -23.19 28.02
CA LEU A 27 -30.56 -22.70 26.86
C LEU A 27 -32.06 -22.84 27.08
N THR A 28 -32.80 -21.78 26.78
CA THR A 28 -34.26 -21.74 26.75
C THR A 28 -34.73 -21.33 25.35
N LEU A 29 -36.03 -21.37 25.08
CA LEU A 29 -36.61 -21.07 23.76
C LEU A 29 -36.15 -19.70 23.20
N VAL A 30 -36.02 -18.70 24.06
CA VAL A 30 -35.58 -17.34 23.67
C VAL A 30 -34.15 -17.30 23.08
N HIS A 31 -33.34 -18.32 23.34
CA HIS A 31 -31.97 -18.42 22.86
C HIS A 31 -31.83 -19.16 21.52
N MET A 32 -32.90 -19.82 21.05
CA MET A 32 -32.87 -20.64 19.83
C MET A 32 -32.52 -19.83 18.56
N PRO A 33 -33.05 -18.62 18.32
CA PRO A 33 -32.65 -17.82 17.17
C PRO A 33 -31.13 -17.56 17.10
N LEU A 34 -30.49 -17.32 18.24
CA LEU A 34 -29.05 -17.10 18.32
C LEU A 34 -28.27 -18.38 17.99
N LEU A 35 -28.72 -19.54 18.48
CA LEU A 35 -28.11 -20.83 18.14
C LEU A 35 -28.24 -21.13 16.64
N ILE A 36 -29.42 -20.86 16.04
CA ILE A 36 -29.64 -21.03 14.60
C ILE A 36 -28.69 -20.14 13.79
N ARG A 37 -28.55 -18.87 14.17
CA ARG A 37 -27.59 -17.96 13.52
C ARG A 37 -26.16 -18.47 13.63
N GLN A 38 -25.74 -18.96 14.79
CA GLN A 38 -24.41 -19.54 14.95
C GLN A 38 -24.18 -20.77 14.07
N LEU A 39 -25.20 -21.60 13.85
CA LEU A 39 -25.12 -22.74 12.94
C LEU A 39 -25.04 -22.29 11.48
N ASP A 40 -25.81 -21.28 11.10
CA ASP A 40 -25.76 -20.66 9.77
C ASP A 40 -24.36 -20.09 9.47
N GLU A 41 -23.81 -19.32 10.41
CA GLU A 41 -22.45 -18.77 10.35
C GLU A 41 -21.38 -19.88 10.30
N LEU A 42 -21.48 -20.88 11.18
CA LEU A 42 -20.56 -22.02 11.26
C LEU A 42 -20.48 -22.80 9.94
N TRP A 43 -21.60 -22.84 9.21
CA TRP A 43 -21.69 -23.52 7.91
C TRP A 43 -21.52 -22.58 6.72
N SER A 44 -21.36 -21.27 6.97
CA SER A 44 -21.20 -20.22 5.96
C SER A 44 -22.38 -20.20 4.97
N LEU A 45 -23.60 -20.24 5.51
CA LEU A 45 -24.83 -20.30 4.72
C LEU A 45 -25.43 -18.92 4.43
N ASP A 46 -24.89 -17.86 5.03
CA ASP A 46 -25.22 -16.45 4.75
C ASP A 46 -26.71 -16.13 4.95
N GLY A 47 -27.25 -16.55 6.08
CA GLY A 47 -28.65 -16.39 6.46
C GLY A 47 -29.61 -17.34 5.74
N ALA A 48 -29.13 -18.17 4.80
CA ALA A 48 -30.00 -19.09 4.05
C ALA A 48 -30.60 -20.18 4.94
N PHE A 49 -29.94 -20.56 6.04
CA PHE A 49 -30.48 -21.46 7.05
C PHE A 49 -31.39 -20.69 8.02
N GLU A 50 -30.95 -19.56 8.56
CA GLU A 50 -31.74 -18.73 9.50
C GLU A 50 -33.10 -18.31 8.90
N SER A 51 -33.13 -17.84 7.66
CA SER A 51 -34.35 -17.37 6.97
C SER A 51 -35.40 -18.43 6.69
N LYS A 52 -35.04 -19.72 6.77
CA LYS A 52 -35.95 -20.85 6.55
C LYS A 52 -36.36 -21.55 7.86
N MET A 53 -35.83 -21.09 9.00
CA MET A 53 -36.24 -21.57 10.31
C MET A 53 -37.55 -20.90 10.74
N PRO A 54 -38.32 -21.52 11.65
CA PRO A 54 -39.58 -20.94 12.10
C PRO A 54 -39.31 -19.73 13.00
N ASP A 55 -40.24 -18.78 12.99
CA ASP A 55 -40.17 -17.58 13.84
C ASP A 55 -40.30 -17.92 15.34
N THR A 56 -41.00 -19.02 15.66
CA THR A 56 -41.16 -19.55 17.02
C THR A 56 -40.68 -21.00 17.13
N TYR A 57 -40.27 -21.39 18.33
CA TYR A 57 -39.63 -22.68 18.62
C TYR A 57 -40.44 -23.53 19.61
N ASP A 58 -41.72 -23.19 19.79
CA ASP A 58 -42.58 -23.75 20.84
C ASP A 58 -42.75 -25.27 20.72
N ASP A 59 -42.57 -25.82 19.51
CA ASP A 59 -42.62 -27.26 19.23
C ASP A 59 -41.44 -28.07 19.80
N ILE A 60 -40.40 -27.43 20.34
CA ILE A 60 -39.28 -28.15 20.98
C ILE A 60 -39.70 -28.75 22.33
N LEU A 61 -40.55 -28.04 23.08
CA LEU A 61 -40.95 -28.42 24.43
C LEU A 61 -42.46 -28.73 24.48
N PRO A 62 -42.92 -29.59 25.41
CA PRO A 62 -44.34 -29.80 25.62
C PRO A 62 -45.05 -28.50 26.04
N PRO A 63 -46.34 -28.32 25.68
CA PRO A 63 -47.11 -27.15 26.09
C PRO A 63 -47.07 -26.93 27.61
N GLY A 64 -46.78 -25.70 28.04
CA GLY A 64 -46.68 -25.32 29.46
C GLY A 64 -45.27 -25.36 30.05
N HIS A 65 -44.24 -25.69 29.27
CA HIS A 65 -42.84 -25.78 29.71
C HIS A 65 -41.92 -24.71 29.06
N GLU A 66 -42.47 -23.58 28.61
CA GLU A 66 -41.75 -22.56 27.81
C GLU A 66 -40.51 -21.96 28.50
N THR A 67 -40.48 -21.95 29.83
CA THR A 67 -39.37 -21.43 30.63
C THR A 67 -38.32 -22.48 31.00
N GLU A 68 -38.53 -23.74 30.63
CA GLU A 68 -37.61 -24.82 30.97
C GLU A 68 -36.35 -24.81 30.09
N ALA A 69 -35.28 -25.38 30.65
CA ALA A 69 -34.04 -25.56 29.90
C ALA A 69 -34.23 -26.65 28.85
N ILE A 70 -33.89 -26.31 27.62
CA ILE A 70 -33.90 -27.24 26.49
C ILE A 70 -32.68 -28.14 26.62
N THR A 71 -32.87 -29.45 26.58
CA THR A 71 -31.77 -30.40 26.47
C THR A 71 -31.32 -30.53 25.02
N PHE A 72 -30.06 -30.91 24.81
CA PHE A 72 -29.57 -31.12 23.45
C PHE A 72 -30.37 -32.19 22.71
N GLU A 73 -30.78 -33.27 23.38
CA GLU A 73 -31.57 -34.34 22.79
C GLU A 73 -32.94 -33.85 22.30
N ALA A 74 -33.66 -33.08 23.12
CA ALA A 74 -34.97 -32.52 22.74
C ALA A 74 -34.84 -31.56 21.55
N PHE A 75 -33.84 -30.68 21.59
CA PHE A 75 -33.51 -29.81 20.45
C PHE A 75 -33.15 -30.61 19.20
N TRP A 76 -32.30 -31.64 19.33
CA TRP A 76 -31.82 -32.43 18.20
C TRP A 76 -32.96 -33.18 17.50
N GLU A 77 -33.84 -33.82 18.26
CA GLU A 77 -34.99 -34.55 17.71
C GLU A 77 -35.91 -33.62 16.93
N TRP A 78 -36.24 -32.47 17.51
CA TRP A 78 -37.02 -31.43 16.84
C TRP A 78 -36.31 -30.90 15.58
N PHE A 79 -35.03 -30.54 15.71
CA PHE A 79 -34.22 -29.97 14.63
C PHE A 79 -34.11 -30.92 13.44
N GLU A 80 -33.83 -32.19 13.71
CA GLU A 80 -33.74 -33.22 12.68
C GLU A 80 -35.08 -33.42 11.96
N ALA A 81 -36.18 -33.51 12.72
CA ALA A 81 -37.52 -33.63 12.14
C ALA A 81 -37.90 -32.39 11.30
N TYR A 82 -37.56 -31.20 11.75
CA TYR A 82 -37.84 -29.94 11.04
C TYR A 82 -37.03 -29.85 9.75
N VAL A 83 -35.72 -30.06 9.81
CA VAL A 83 -34.83 -30.02 8.64
C VAL A 83 -35.25 -31.03 7.59
N ASP A 84 -35.63 -32.25 8.01
CA ASP A 84 -36.09 -33.30 7.10
C ASP A 84 -37.42 -32.95 6.43
N ARG A 85 -38.33 -32.31 7.16
CA ARG A 85 -39.67 -31.95 6.65
C ARG A 85 -39.63 -30.75 5.71
N HIS A 86 -38.82 -29.74 6.03
CA HIS A 86 -38.82 -28.45 5.34
C HIS A 86 -37.66 -28.28 4.35
N GLU A 87 -36.79 -29.29 4.22
CA GLU A 87 -35.62 -29.29 3.31
C GLU A 87 -34.76 -28.03 3.47
N VAL A 88 -34.57 -27.61 4.72
CA VAL A 88 -33.92 -26.35 5.09
C VAL A 88 -32.44 -26.36 4.69
N LEU A 89 -31.79 -27.53 4.81
CA LEU A 89 -30.37 -27.74 4.54
C LEU A 89 -30.16 -28.52 3.23
N ARG A 90 -29.88 -27.79 2.15
CA ARG A 90 -29.56 -28.38 0.84
C ARG A 90 -28.06 -28.51 0.65
N ARG A 91 -27.64 -29.51 -0.12
CA ARG A 91 -26.22 -29.77 -0.39
C ARG A 91 -25.56 -28.59 -1.09
N GLU A 92 -26.29 -27.95 -2.00
CA GLU A 92 -25.86 -26.82 -2.81
C GLU A 92 -25.52 -25.60 -1.95
N ASP A 93 -26.25 -25.37 -0.84
CA ASP A 93 -25.98 -24.26 0.08
C ASP A 93 -24.62 -24.43 0.76
N PHE A 94 -24.25 -25.67 1.13
CA PHE A 94 -22.93 -25.97 1.70
C PHE A 94 -21.80 -25.86 0.67
N GLU A 95 -22.04 -26.29 -0.57
CA GLU A 95 -21.04 -26.16 -1.65
C GLU A 95 -20.78 -24.68 -1.99
N ARG A 96 -21.83 -23.85 -1.98
CA ARG A 96 -21.71 -22.38 -2.08
C ARG A 96 -20.89 -21.79 -0.93
N GLY A 97 -21.23 -22.13 0.32
CA GLY A 97 -20.51 -21.64 1.50
C GLY A 97 -19.04 -22.07 1.55
N ALA A 98 -18.72 -23.29 1.08
CA ALA A 98 -17.34 -23.75 0.95
C ALA A 98 -16.56 -22.93 -0.09
N LYS A 99 -17.17 -22.69 -1.25
CA LYS A 99 -16.56 -21.88 -2.32
C LYS A 99 -16.30 -20.44 -1.89
N LEU A 100 -17.24 -19.83 -1.16
CA LEU A 100 -17.08 -18.47 -0.61
C LEU A 100 -15.88 -18.40 0.34
N ARG A 101 -15.76 -19.35 1.29
CA ARG A 101 -14.61 -19.39 2.21
C ARG A 101 -13.28 -19.55 1.50
N GLU A 102 -13.22 -20.36 0.45
CA GLU A 102 -12.00 -20.49 -0.36
C GLU A 102 -11.64 -19.18 -1.06
N GLN A 103 -12.63 -18.49 -1.61
CA GLN A 103 -12.43 -17.18 -2.25
C GLN A 103 -12.00 -16.10 -1.25
N GLU A 104 -12.65 -16.01 -0.09
CA GLU A 104 -12.27 -15.08 0.98
C GLU A 104 -10.87 -15.37 1.51
N ALA A 105 -10.52 -16.64 1.72
CA ALA A 105 -9.18 -17.03 2.14
C ALA A 105 -8.13 -16.67 1.08
N HIS A 106 -8.44 -16.83 -0.21
CA HIS A 106 -7.57 -16.43 -1.30
C HIS A 106 -7.37 -14.91 -1.33
N ILE A 107 -8.45 -14.12 -1.27
CA ILE A 107 -8.39 -12.65 -1.24
C ILE A 107 -7.62 -12.17 -0.02
N LYS A 108 -7.89 -12.74 1.16
CA LYS A 108 -7.19 -12.40 2.40
C LYS A 108 -5.69 -12.66 2.26
N LYS A 109 -5.31 -13.83 1.72
CA LYS A 109 -3.91 -14.17 1.49
C LYS A 109 -3.24 -13.21 0.49
N GLN A 110 -3.92 -12.84 -0.59
CA GLN A 110 -3.42 -11.87 -1.56
C GLN A 110 -3.18 -10.50 -0.91
N ARG A 111 -4.14 -10.01 -0.12
CA ARG A 111 -4.00 -8.74 0.61
C ARG A 111 -2.83 -8.77 1.60
N GLU A 112 -2.67 -9.87 2.32
CA GLU A 112 -1.53 -10.05 3.23
C GLU A 112 -0.19 -10.03 2.47
N THR A 113 -0.10 -10.71 1.32
CA THR A 113 1.11 -10.68 0.50
C THR A 113 1.40 -9.28 -0.07
N GLU A 114 0.39 -8.59 -0.60
CA GLU A 114 0.53 -7.23 -1.12
C GLU A 114 0.95 -6.24 -0.04
N GLU A 115 0.40 -6.38 1.17
CA GLU A 115 0.78 -5.52 2.29
C GLU A 115 2.24 -5.73 2.72
N VAL A 116 2.68 -6.99 2.78
CA VAL A 116 4.08 -7.33 3.07
C VAL A 116 5.00 -6.75 2.01
N GLU A 117 4.67 -6.91 0.72
CA GLU A 117 5.46 -6.35 -0.38
C GLU A 117 5.50 -4.82 -0.32
N ARG A 118 4.37 -4.17 -0.05
CA ARG A 118 4.31 -2.71 0.09
C ARG A 118 5.21 -2.22 1.22
N ARG A 119 5.17 -2.87 2.39
CA ARG A 119 6.04 -2.54 3.52
C ARG A 119 7.51 -2.77 3.19
N ALA A 120 7.85 -3.86 2.50
CA ALA A 120 9.21 -4.15 2.08
C ALA A 120 9.75 -3.06 1.13
N ARG A 121 8.98 -2.66 0.12
CA ARG A 121 9.36 -1.57 -0.81
C ARG A 121 9.53 -0.23 -0.09
N GLN A 122 8.67 0.09 0.88
CA GLN A 122 8.82 1.32 1.68
C GLN A 122 10.11 1.31 2.51
N LEU A 123 10.43 0.17 3.14
CA LEU A 123 11.65 0.02 3.92
C LEU A 123 12.90 0.11 3.04
N GLU A 124 12.88 -0.53 1.87
CA GLU A 124 13.98 -0.46 0.90
C GLU A 124 14.21 0.98 0.42
N ARG A 125 13.15 1.70 0.04
CA ARG A 125 13.23 3.11 -0.37
C ARG A 125 13.76 4.01 0.75
N ALA A 126 13.37 3.77 2.01
CA ALA A 126 13.86 4.51 3.16
C ALA A 126 15.36 4.25 3.37
N SER A 127 15.79 2.99 3.28
CA SER A 127 17.20 2.59 3.39
C SER A 127 18.06 3.18 2.28
N GLN A 128 17.59 3.16 1.03
CA GLN A 128 18.28 3.79 -0.10
C GLN A 128 18.42 5.30 0.10
N LYS A 129 17.36 5.99 0.56
CA LYS A 129 17.40 7.43 0.88
C LYS A 129 18.44 7.74 1.96
N GLU A 130 18.47 6.96 3.04
CA GLU A 130 19.43 7.14 4.12
C GLU A 130 20.87 6.88 3.65
N SER A 131 21.08 5.86 2.82
CA SER A 131 22.38 5.61 2.20
C SER A 131 22.83 6.76 1.32
N ALA A 132 21.96 7.27 0.44
CA ALA A 132 22.25 8.40 -0.43
C ALA A 132 22.57 9.69 0.36
N MET A 133 21.85 9.94 1.46
CA MET A 133 22.13 11.06 2.36
C MET A 133 23.51 10.97 3.01
N ARG A 134 23.89 9.78 3.51
CA ARG A 134 25.22 9.57 4.11
C ARG A 134 26.33 9.74 3.07
N ASP A 135 26.14 9.18 1.88
CA ASP A 135 27.08 9.33 0.76
C ASP A 135 27.23 10.81 0.36
N PHE A 136 26.13 11.56 0.29
CA PHE A 136 26.15 12.99 0.00
C PHE A 136 26.90 13.77 1.06
N GLU A 137 26.61 13.56 2.35
CA GLU A 137 27.30 14.27 3.44
C GLU A 137 28.80 13.99 3.47
N SER A 138 29.20 12.72 3.24
CA SER A 138 30.61 12.34 3.12
C SER A 138 31.26 13.04 1.93
N THR A 139 30.63 12.97 0.75
CA THR A 139 31.17 13.56 -0.49
C THR A 139 31.26 15.09 -0.40
N ARG A 140 30.24 15.71 0.19
CA ARG A 140 30.20 17.14 0.48
C ARG A 140 31.37 17.54 1.37
N LYS A 141 31.64 16.77 2.44
CA LYS A 141 32.79 17.00 3.30
C LYS A 141 34.10 16.89 2.54
N ASP A 142 34.26 15.87 1.69
CA ASP A 142 35.46 15.69 0.88
C ASP A 142 35.71 16.88 -0.06
N ILE A 143 34.65 17.47 -0.63
CA ILE A 143 34.77 18.70 -1.44
C ILE A 143 35.18 19.90 -0.57
N LEU A 144 34.54 20.07 0.59
CA LEU A 144 34.84 21.19 1.49
C LEU A 144 36.25 21.11 2.11
N ASP A 145 36.77 19.91 2.34
CA ASP A 145 38.11 19.72 2.89
C ASP A 145 39.21 19.75 1.80
N ASN A 146 38.83 19.67 0.51
CA ASN A 146 39.79 19.64 -0.60
C ASN A 146 40.37 21.04 -0.90
N PRO A 147 41.72 21.22 -0.84
CA PRO A 147 42.35 22.52 -1.09
C PRO A 147 42.08 23.10 -2.48
N THR A 148 41.90 22.28 -3.50
CA THR A 148 41.60 22.73 -4.86
C THR A 148 40.19 23.33 -4.95
N TRP A 149 39.20 22.68 -4.34
CA TRP A 149 37.84 23.21 -4.27
C TRP A 149 37.73 24.44 -3.37
N GLN A 150 38.57 24.53 -2.35
CA GLN A 150 38.66 25.74 -1.53
C GLN A 150 39.08 26.97 -2.34
N ARG A 151 39.89 26.82 -3.41
CA ARG A 151 40.21 27.93 -4.32
C ARG A 151 38.98 28.43 -5.09
N VAL A 152 38.07 27.52 -5.49
CA VAL A 152 36.79 27.92 -6.12
C VAL A 152 35.90 28.64 -5.11
N LEU A 153 35.76 28.08 -3.91
CA LEU A 153 34.86 28.60 -2.88
C LEU A 153 35.33 29.93 -2.26
N LYS A 154 36.64 30.13 -2.11
CA LYS A 154 37.21 31.31 -1.42
C LYS A 154 37.87 32.31 -2.36
N ASP A 155 38.60 31.83 -3.35
CA ASP A 155 39.46 32.67 -4.19
C ASP A 155 38.80 33.01 -5.54
N GLY A 156 37.59 32.50 -5.80
CA GLY A 156 36.86 32.74 -7.04
C GLY A 156 37.44 32.02 -8.26
N ALA A 157 38.27 30.99 -8.04
CA ALA A 157 38.77 30.16 -9.13
C ALA A 157 37.61 29.43 -9.85
N ILE A 158 37.81 29.08 -11.10
CA ILE A 158 36.81 28.38 -11.93
C ILE A 158 37.43 27.09 -12.47
N LEU A 159 36.66 25.99 -12.47
CA LEU A 159 37.01 24.78 -13.23
C LEU A 159 36.50 24.92 -14.66
N THR A 160 37.37 25.30 -15.59
CA THR A 160 37.03 25.47 -17.00
C THR A 160 37.29 24.19 -17.80
N GLY A 161 36.38 23.80 -18.68
CA GLY A 161 36.56 22.64 -19.57
C GLY A 161 37.46 22.88 -20.78
N GLY A 162 38.04 24.07 -20.90
CA GLY A 162 38.88 24.48 -22.04
C GLY A 162 40.35 24.06 -21.91
N VAL A 163 41.03 23.95 -23.06
CA VAL A 163 42.45 23.57 -23.19
C VAL A 163 43.39 24.70 -22.74
N GLU A 164 42.88 25.94 -22.60
CA GLU A 164 43.66 27.08 -22.12
C GLU A 164 43.43 27.25 -20.62
N GLU A 165 44.45 26.93 -19.82
CA GLU A 165 44.50 27.24 -18.40
C GLU A 165 44.66 28.76 -18.24
N ASP A 166 43.54 29.47 -18.13
CA ASP A 166 43.57 30.89 -17.78
C ASP A 166 44.21 31.07 -16.39
N GLU A 167 44.93 32.19 -16.20
CA GLU A 167 45.53 32.56 -14.91
C GLU A 167 44.45 32.59 -13.81
N GLY A 168 44.46 31.57 -12.94
CA GLY A 168 43.50 31.46 -11.84
C GLY A 168 42.57 30.25 -11.90
N SER A 169 42.58 29.47 -13.00
CA SER A 169 41.80 28.23 -13.11
C SER A 169 42.31 27.11 -12.17
N ILE A 170 41.46 26.11 -11.91
CA ILE A 170 41.87 24.87 -11.24
C ILE A 170 42.17 23.77 -12.28
N PRO A 171 43.08 22.82 -11.98
CA PRO A 171 43.45 21.78 -12.95
C PRO A 171 42.26 20.91 -13.36
N VAL A 172 42.13 20.59 -14.65
CA VAL A 172 41.07 19.71 -15.16
C VAL A 172 41.25 18.24 -14.77
N GLN A 173 42.37 17.87 -14.17
CA GLN A 173 42.63 16.50 -13.70
C GLN A 173 43.15 16.50 -12.26
N GLY A 174 42.74 15.51 -11.48
CA GLY A 174 43.30 15.25 -10.16
C GLY A 174 42.29 14.72 -9.15
N ASN A 175 42.75 14.55 -7.92
CA ASN A 175 41.98 13.93 -6.83
C ASN A 175 40.77 14.74 -6.36
N HIS A 176 40.58 15.95 -6.88
CA HIS A 176 39.41 16.78 -6.59
C HIS A 176 38.21 16.44 -7.50
N ILE A 177 38.43 15.78 -8.65
CA ILE A 177 37.36 15.39 -9.59
C ILE A 177 36.47 14.24 -9.06
N PRO A 178 36.99 13.17 -8.42
CA PRO A 178 36.15 12.05 -7.99
C PRO A 178 35.01 12.42 -7.02
N PRO A 179 35.20 13.28 -6.00
CA PRO A 179 34.09 13.72 -5.16
C PRO A 179 33.01 14.47 -5.94
N LEU A 180 33.39 15.35 -6.88
CA LEU A 180 32.44 16.06 -7.73
C LEU A 180 31.62 15.07 -8.58
N ARG A 181 32.30 14.08 -9.17
CA ARG A 181 31.62 13.04 -9.93
C ARG A 181 30.60 12.29 -9.08
N LYS A 182 31.00 11.90 -7.87
CA LYS A 182 30.11 11.21 -6.92
C LYS A 182 28.87 12.06 -6.60
N LEU A 183 28.99 13.40 -6.55
CA LEU A 183 27.80 14.26 -6.45
C LEU A 183 26.89 14.12 -7.68
N PHE A 184 27.43 14.16 -8.91
CA PHE A 184 26.59 13.94 -10.11
C PHE A 184 25.93 12.57 -10.14
N GLU A 185 26.62 11.52 -9.68
CA GLU A 185 26.00 10.19 -9.49
C GLU A 185 24.83 10.25 -8.50
N LEU A 186 25.00 10.94 -7.37
CA LEU A 186 23.95 11.09 -6.35
C LEU A 186 22.75 11.92 -6.84
N TYR A 187 22.98 12.86 -7.76
CA TYR A 187 21.92 13.62 -8.45
C TYR A 187 21.28 12.86 -9.63
N ASN A 188 21.68 11.59 -9.87
CA ASN A 188 21.24 10.77 -11.01
C ASN A 188 21.56 11.37 -12.39
N LEU A 189 22.60 12.21 -12.47
CA LEU A 189 23.07 12.80 -13.73
C LEU A 189 24.18 11.98 -14.38
N LEU A 190 24.81 11.09 -13.60
CA LEU A 190 25.86 10.22 -14.07
C LEU A 190 25.62 8.79 -13.60
N ALA A 191 25.91 7.83 -14.50
CA ALA A 191 25.84 6.42 -14.16
C ALA A 191 26.89 6.05 -13.08
N PRO A 192 26.51 5.23 -12.09
CA PRO A 192 27.41 4.84 -11.01
C PRO A 192 28.58 3.98 -11.51
N GLY A 193 29.74 4.12 -10.88
CA GLY A 193 30.91 3.25 -11.11
C GLY A 193 31.83 3.69 -12.25
N THR A 194 31.63 4.87 -12.81
CA THR A 194 32.64 5.51 -13.68
C THR A 194 33.87 5.88 -12.82
N THR A 195 35.09 5.81 -13.36
CA THR A 195 36.35 5.98 -12.57
C THR A 195 37.39 6.89 -13.24
N SER A 196 36.94 7.94 -13.92
CA SER A 196 37.77 9.03 -14.46
C SER A 196 38.29 9.99 -13.36
N ASN A 197 39.56 10.41 -13.45
CA ASN A 197 40.10 11.49 -12.61
C ASN A 197 40.21 12.82 -13.38
N SER A 198 39.59 12.89 -14.55
CA SER A 198 39.59 14.06 -15.42
C SER A 198 38.18 14.64 -15.55
N TRP A 199 38.13 15.97 -15.59
CA TRP A 199 37.03 16.74 -16.10
C TRP A 199 36.94 16.51 -17.61
N ASP A 200 36.04 15.62 -18.02
CA ASP A 200 35.80 15.24 -19.41
C ASP A 200 34.45 15.76 -19.91
N ASP A 201 34.17 15.55 -21.20
CA ASP A 201 32.93 15.99 -21.85
C ASP A 201 31.68 15.42 -21.16
N THR A 202 31.79 14.27 -20.49
CA THR A 202 30.67 13.65 -19.78
C THR A 202 30.34 14.44 -18.52
N LEU A 203 31.34 14.76 -17.70
CA LEU A 203 31.14 15.59 -16.51
C LEU A 203 30.71 17.01 -16.85
N LEU A 204 31.22 17.57 -17.94
CA LEU A 204 30.80 18.87 -18.45
C LEU A 204 29.31 18.85 -18.84
N ALA A 205 28.86 17.80 -19.54
CA ALA A 205 27.45 17.65 -19.88
C ALA A 205 26.55 17.51 -18.63
N CYS A 206 26.93 16.68 -17.66
CA CYS A 206 26.19 16.54 -16.40
C CYS A 206 26.07 17.88 -15.66
N TRP A 207 27.15 18.67 -15.63
CA TRP A 207 27.13 19.99 -15.03
C TRP A 207 26.20 20.95 -15.76
N GLN A 208 26.29 21.00 -17.09
CA GLN A 208 25.46 21.88 -17.89
C GLN A 208 23.98 21.58 -17.71
N GLU A 209 23.60 20.30 -17.72
CA GLU A 209 22.23 19.86 -17.43
C GLU A 209 21.79 20.27 -16.02
N TRP A 210 22.62 20.03 -15.01
CA TRP A 210 22.31 20.37 -13.62
C TRP A 210 22.12 21.87 -13.39
N ALA A 211 23.00 22.67 -14.00
CA ALA A 211 23.06 24.12 -13.85
C ALA A 211 21.95 24.81 -14.63
N GLU A 212 21.65 24.33 -15.85
CA GLU A 212 20.51 24.80 -16.65
C GLU A 212 19.18 24.56 -15.92
N ALA A 213 19.00 23.39 -15.31
CA ALA A 213 17.81 23.08 -14.51
C ALA A 213 17.64 23.96 -13.25
N ARG A 214 18.65 24.75 -12.89
CA ARG A 214 18.69 25.64 -11.72
C ARG A 214 18.92 27.10 -12.07
N GLU A 215 18.88 27.44 -13.36
CA GLU A 215 19.03 28.81 -13.86
C GLU A 215 20.32 29.49 -13.36
N ILE A 216 21.43 28.74 -13.28
CA ILE A 216 22.73 29.28 -12.91
C ILE A 216 23.35 29.97 -14.13
N ASP A 217 23.67 31.25 -14.01
CA ASP A 217 24.33 32.01 -15.07
C ASP A 217 25.76 31.52 -15.37
N ASP A 218 26.26 31.78 -16.58
CA ASP A 218 27.63 31.46 -17.04
C ASP A 218 28.09 29.99 -16.90
N TYR A 219 27.16 29.06 -16.68
CA TYR A 219 27.41 27.62 -16.49
C TYR A 219 28.18 26.93 -17.63
N LYS A 220 28.17 27.52 -18.83
CA LYS A 220 28.90 27.01 -20.00
C LYS A 220 30.41 27.12 -19.86
N THR A 221 30.89 28.02 -19.01
CA THR A 221 32.33 28.26 -18.82
C THR A 221 32.98 27.24 -17.88
N GLY A 222 32.21 26.65 -16.97
CA GLY A 222 32.75 25.75 -15.96
C GLY A 222 32.01 25.80 -14.63
N ILE A 223 32.65 25.23 -13.60
CA ILE A 223 32.14 25.27 -12.22
C ILE A 223 32.72 26.50 -11.51
N ALA A 224 31.84 27.46 -11.26
CA ALA A 224 32.11 28.62 -10.41
C ALA A 224 31.59 28.40 -8.97
N ARG A 225 31.91 29.36 -8.10
CA ARG A 225 31.55 29.33 -6.68
C ARG A 225 30.06 29.06 -6.43
N GLU A 226 29.18 29.86 -7.03
CA GLU A 226 27.73 29.80 -6.79
C GLU A 226 27.16 28.41 -7.06
N GLY A 227 27.47 27.85 -8.22
CA GLY A 227 26.96 26.54 -8.56
C GLY A 227 27.60 25.40 -7.76
N LEU A 228 28.85 25.54 -7.31
CA LEU A 228 29.44 24.57 -6.37
C LEU A 228 28.78 24.64 -4.97
N GLU A 229 28.49 25.85 -4.48
CA GLU A 229 27.76 26.05 -3.21
C GLU A 229 26.36 25.43 -3.30
N MET A 230 25.66 25.62 -4.42
CA MET A 230 24.33 25.05 -4.63
C MET A 230 24.37 23.52 -4.84
N LEU A 231 25.37 22.99 -5.54
CA LEU A 231 25.55 21.54 -5.76
C LEU A 231 25.82 20.81 -4.44
N THR A 232 26.54 21.45 -3.53
CA THR A 232 26.88 20.94 -2.21
C THR A 232 25.87 21.33 -1.12
N ASP A 233 24.76 21.98 -1.47
CA ASP A 233 23.73 22.36 -0.51
C ASP A 233 22.86 21.17 -0.08
N LEU A 234 22.73 21.00 1.24
CA LEU A 234 21.97 19.90 1.82
C LEU A 234 20.46 20.05 1.60
N GLY A 235 19.95 21.28 1.56
CA GLY A 235 18.55 21.56 1.29
C GLY A 235 18.17 21.17 -0.13
N GLN A 236 18.99 21.57 -1.11
CA GLN A 236 18.85 21.23 -2.52
C GLN A 236 18.90 19.73 -2.76
N PHE A 237 19.84 19.01 -2.12
CA PHE A 237 19.91 17.56 -2.25
C PHE A 237 18.71 16.85 -1.62
N LYS A 238 18.23 17.31 -0.46
CA LYS A 238 17.00 16.80 0.16
C LYS A 238 15.78 17.01 -0.74
N ALA A 239 15.69 18.17 -1.40
CA ALA A 239 14.63 18.48 -2.36
C ALA A 239 14.71 17.55 -3.58
N HIS A 240 15.91 17.27 -4.09
CA HIS A 240 16.14 16.28 -5.15
C HIS A 240 15.69 14.87 -4.74
N LEU A 241 16.09 14.37 -3.57
CA LEU A 241 15.63 13.05 -3.11
C LEU A 241 14.11 12.99 -2.97
N ALA A 242 13.47 14.08 -2.53
CA ALA A 242 12.02 14.17 -2.47
C ALA A 242 11.35 14.21 -3.86
N SER A 243 11.97 14.82 -4.88
CA SER A 243 11.45 14.80 -6.25
C SER A 243 11.63 13.44 -6.90
N VAL A 244 12.76 12.76 -6.72
CA VAL A 244 12.99 11.39 -7.21
C VAL A 244 11.99 10.42 -6.59
N GLN A 245 11.70 10.56 -5.29
CA GLN A 245 10.66 9.75 -4.62
C GLN A 245 9.25 9.99 -5.18
N ARG A 246 8.97 11.23 -5.63
CA ARG A 246 7.70 11.60 -6.30
C ARG A 246 7.67 11.26 -7.79
N GLY A 247 8.82 11.07 -8.44
CA GLY A 247 8.90 10.64 -9.84
C GLY A 247 8.88 9.11 -9.98
N ALA A 248 9.37 8.38 -8.98
CA ALA A 248 9.37 6.91 -8.90
C ALA A 248 8.07 6.30 -8.33
N GLY A 249 7.09 7.14 -8.01
CA GLY A 249 5.68 6.77 -8.04
C GLY A 249 5.05 7.81 -8.96
N GLY A 250 4.64 7.42 -10.16
CA GLY A 250 4.29 8.33 -11.24
C GLY A 250 3.44 9.54 -10.85
N LYS A 251 3.37 10.47 -11.79
CA LYS A 251 2.32 11.49 -11.82
C LYS A 251 0.96 10.80 -11.75
N PHE A 252 0.45 10.53 -10.55
CA PHE A 252 -0.86 9.93 -10.41
C PHE A 252 -1.93 10.99 -10.63
N ALA A 253 -2.70 10.71 -11.69
CA ALA A 253 -4.14 10.85 -11.81
C ALA A 253 -4.73 12.27 -11.80
N VAL A 254 -5.08 12.73 -13.00
CA VAL A 254 -6.39 13.37 -13.16
C VAL A 254 -7.42 12.30 -12.79
N CYS A 255 -7.99 12.41 -11.59
CA CYS A 255 -9.09 11.56 -11.15
C CYS A 255 -10.37 12.11 -11.75
N VAL A 256 -10.88 11.48 -12.80
CA VAL A 256 -12.24 11.73 -13.30
C VAL A 256 -13.13 10.67 -12.69
N ILE A 257 -14.00 11.09 -11.78
CA ILE A 257 -15.05 10.23 -11.22
C ILE A 257 -16.25 10.39 -12.15
N MET A 258 -16.54 9.35 -12.93
CA MET A 258 -17.74 9.31 -13.77
C MET A 258 -18.84 8.55 -13.02
N ASP A 259 -19.97 9.23 -12.80
CA ASP A 259 -21.20 8.60 -12.29
C ASP A 259 -21.87 7.82 -13.42
N ASN A 260 -21.79 6.49 -13.35
CA ASN A 260 -22.43 5.56 -14.29
C ASN A 260 -23.59 4.83 -13.60
N SER A 261 -24.50 5.58 -12.96
CA SER A 261 -25.74 5.04 -12.39
C SER A 261 -26.68 4.50 -13.49
N GLN A 262 -26.56 3.20 -13.77
CA GLN A 262 -27.62 2.38 -14.35
C GLN A 262 -28.00 1.31 -13.33
N ASP A 263 -29.28 1.24 -12.96
CA ASP A 263 -29.90 0.27 -12.03
C ASP A 263 -29.45 0.36 -10.56
N ASP A 264 -29.94 1.35 -9.79
CA ASP A 264 -29.92 1.47 -8.30
C ASP A 264 -28.59 1.19 -7.53
N GLU A 265 -27.52 0.81 -8.21
CA GLU A 265 -26.17 0.60 -7.71
C GLU A 265 -25.31 1.74 -8.25
N GLU A 266 -25.05 2.75 -7.42
CA GLU A 266 -24.08 3.80 -7.73
C GLU A 266 -22.68 3.17 -7.89
N ARG A 267 -22.23 3.03 -9.14
CA ARG A 267 -20.87 2.57 -9.48
C ARG A 267 -20.07 3.76 -10.00
N PHE A 268 -18.93 3.98 -9.38
CA PHE A 268 -18.00 5.04 -9.75
C PHE A 268 -16.84 4.42 -10.51
N GLU A 269 -16.55 4.95 -11.69
CA GLU A 269 -15.36 4.58 -12.44
C GLU A 269 -14.24 5.57 -12.11
N LEU A 270 -13.13 5.04 -11.62
CA LEU A 270 -11.90 5.75 -11.33
C LEU A 270 -10.94 5.52 -12.50
N GLU A 271 -10.69 6.56 -13.28
CA GLU A 271 -9.62 6.56 -14.28
C GLU A 271 -8.34 7.11 -13.64
N CYS A 272 -7.26 6.33 -13.65
CA CYS A 272 -5.92 6.81 -13.32
C CYS A 272 -4.99 6.60 -14.51
N VAL A 273 -3.97 7.43 -14.65
CA VAL A 273 -2.98 7.29 -15.72
C VAL A 273 -1.73 6.66 -15.11
N ASP A 274 -1.23 5.59 -15.72
CA ASP A 274 0.00 4.93 -15.28
C ASP A 274 1.28 5.68 -15.72
N ASP A 275 2.43 5.11 -15.37
CA ASP A 275 3.75 5.70 -15.65
C ASP A 275 4.03 5.88 -17.16
N ASP A 276 3.30 5.14 -18.02
CA ASP A 276 3.42 5.17 -19.48
C ASP A 276 2.38 6.09 -20.15
N GLY A 277 1.53 6.75 -19.37
CA GLY A 277 0.46 7.59 -19.90
C GLY A 277 -0.78 6.80 -20.30
N VAL A 278 -0.89 5.53 -19.92
CA VAL A 278 -2.03 4.67 -20.27
C VAL A 278 -3.12 4.80 -19.18
N PRO A 279 -4.38 5.08 -19.57
CA PRO A 279 -5.47 5.11 -18.61
C PRO A 279 -5.82 3.70 -18.12
N ILE A 280 -5.94 3.55 -16.81
CA ILE A 280 -6.39 2.36 -16.11
C ILE A 280 -7.68 2.71 -15.38
N CYS A 281 -8.76 1.97 -15.67
CA CYS A 281 -10.06 2.17 -15.06
C CYS A 281 -10.34 1.14 -13.95
N PHE A 282 -10.83 1.61 -12.81
CA PHE A 282 -11.29 0.77 -11.70
C PHE A 282 -12.73 1.10 -11.35
N ASN A 283 -13.51 0.06 -11.04
CA ASN A 283 -14.81 0.27 -10.39
C ASN A 283 -14.59 0.41 -8.88
N VAL A 284 -15.02 1.53 -8.32
CA VAL A 284 -14.92 1.83 -6.89
C VAL A 284 -16.31 2.10 -6.31
N THR A 285 -16.44 1.86 -5.00
CA THR A 285 -17.67 2.21 -4.26
C THR A 285 -17.72 3.70 -4.00
N LYS A 286 -18.91 4.24 -3.70
CA LYS A 286 -19.11 5.66 -3.33
C LYS A 286 -18.16 6.12 -2.23
N VAL A 287 -18.05 5.31 -1.16
CA VAL A 287 -17.21 5.63 0.00
C VAL A 287 -15.75 5.75 -0.41
N MET A 288 -15.27 4.83 -1.25
CA MET A 288 -13.88 4.89 -1.77
C MET A 288 -13.68 6.09 -2.70
N ALA A 289 -14.65 6.42 -3.56
CA ALA A 289 -14.59 7.57 -4.44
C ALA A 289 -14.49 8.89 -3.66
N GLU A 290 -15.28 9.04 -2.58
CA GLU A 290 -15.25 10.20 -1.69
C GLU A 290 -13.91 10.31 -0.93
N GLU A 291 -13.39 9.20 -0.38
CA GLU A 291 -12.09 9.17 0.29
C GLU A 291 -10.94 9.56 -0.66
N ILE A 292 -10.94 9.03 -1.88
CA ILE A 292 -9.93 9.37 -2.90
C ILE A 292 -10.02 10.84 -3.28
N THR A 293 -11.23 11.37 -3.47
CA THR A 293 -11.46 12.80 -3.79
C THR A 293 -10.91 13.70 -2.68
N GLN A 294 -11.20 13.39 -1.41
CA GLN A 294 -10.71 14.16 -0.28
C GLN A 294 -9.18 14.11 -0.17
N ALA A 295 -8.58 12.94 -0.37
CA ALA A 295 -7.13 12.78 -0.35
C ALA A 295 -6.45 13.60 -1.45
N LEU A 296 -7.01 13.62 -2.66
CA LEU A 296 -6.50 14.41 -3.78
C LEU A 296 -6.61 15.91 -3.53
N LEU A 297 -7.75 16.37 -3.00
CA LEU A 297 -7.95 17.78 -2.65
C LEU A 297 -7.02 18.24 -1.53
N ALA A 298 -6.79 17.39 -0.52
CA ALA A 298 -5.84 17.68 0.56
C ALA A 298 -4.38 17.74 0.05
N GLY A 299 -4.03 16.90 -0.93
CA GLY A 299 -2.73 16.91 -1.58
C GLY A 299 -2.46 18.15 -2.44
N GLN A 300 -3.50 18.73 -3.05
CA GLN A 300 -3.39 19.96 -3.86
C GLN A 300 -3.27 21.23 -3.03
N GLN A 301 -3.74 21.24 -1.77
CA GLN A 301 -3.62 22.39 -0.87
C GLN A 301 -2.26 22.49 -0.16
N GLY A 302 -1.40 21.47 -0.33
CA GLY A 302 -0.04 21.42 0.24
C GLY A 302 1.10 21.72 -0.74
N VAL A 303 0.78 22.29 -1.91
CA VAL A 303 1.75 22.72 -2.94
C VAL A 303 1.89 24.24 -2.95
#